data_AF-A0A521EWL5-F1
#
_entry.id   AF-A0A521EWL5-F1
#
_cell.length_a   1.000
_cell.length_b   1.000
_cell.length_c   1.000
_cell.angle_alpha   90.00
_cell.angle_beta   90.00
_cell.angle_gamma   90.00
#
_symmetry.space_group_name_H-M   'P 1'
#
loop_
_entity.id
_entity.type
_entity.pdbx_description
1 polymer ?
#
loop_
_entity_poly.entity_id
_entity_poly.type
_entity_poly.pdbx_seq_one_letter_code
_entity_poly.pdbx_strand_id
1 'polypeptide(L)' 'MRKSLALYYYTNGRPKNEMSDKVHATLFKDRAGLKDDTIKEPVTVKDVIRELVPPVLFKAANKYLNKAEQ' A
#
# COMPACT_ATOMS: atom_id res chain seq x y z
N MET A 1 -35.10 -4.92 -9.35
CA MET A 1 -34.70 -6.03 -8.45
C MET A 1 -33.36 -5.72 -7.81
N ARG A 2 -33.27 -5.75 -6.47
CA ARG A 2 -31.99 -5.53 -5.76
C ARG A 2 -31.18 -6.82 -5.79
N LYS A 3 -29.99 -6.81 -6.43
CA LYS A 3 -29.06 -7.94 -6.31
C LYS A 3 -28.58 -8.06 -4.85
N SER A 4 -28.33 -9.28 -4.39
CA SER A 4 -27.68 -9.48 -3.08
C SER A 4 -26.26 -8.90 -3.11
N LEU A 5 -25.75 -8.47 -1.95
CA LEU A 5 -24.42 -7.85 -1.86
C LEU A 5 -23.31 -8.80 -2.33
N ALA A 6 -23.41 -10.08 -1.96
CA ALA A 6 -22.49 -11.12 -2.41
C ALA A 6 -22.50 -11.27 -3.94
N LEU A 7 -23.68 -11.28 -4.57
CA LEU A 7 -23.79 -11.39 -6.02
C LEU A 7 -23.26 -10.15 -6.75
N TYR A 8 -23.44 -8.96 -6.17
CA TYR A 8 -22.86 -7.73 -6.71
C TYR A 8 -21.34 -7.80 -6.78
N TYR A 9 -20.69 -8.20 -5.68
CA TYR A 9 -19.22 -8.35 -5.65
C TYR A 9 -18.72 -9.51 -6.51
N TYR A 10 -19.49 -10.58 -6.67
CA TYR A 10 -19.10 -11.67 -7.56
C TYR A 10 -19.18 -11.28 -9.04
N THR A 11 -20.22 -10.53 -9.44
CA THR A 11 -20.47 -10.20 -10.85
C THR A 11 -19.65 -9.00 -11.36
N ASN A 12 -19.52 -7.95 -10.56
CA ASN A 12 -18.83 -6.72 -10.95
C ASN A 12 -17.45 -6.58 -10.29
N GLY A 13 -17.09 -7.48 -9.38
CA GLY A 13 -15.90 -7.35 -8.55
C GLY A 13 -16.09 -6.37 -7.39
N ARG A 14 -15.00 -6.18 -6.63
CA ARG A 14 -14.91 -5.10 -5.64
C ARG A 14 -14.54 -3.78 -6.32
N PRO A 15 -15.09 -2.64 -5.86
CA PRO A 15 -14.65 -1.34 -6.33
C PRO A 15 -13.18 -1.11 -5.95
N LYS A 16 -12.45 -0.38 -6.81
CA LYS A 16 -10.99 -0.18 -6.67
C LYS A 16 -10.58 0.42 -5.32
N ASN A 17 -11.43 1.27 -4.74
CA ASN A 17 -11.18 1.91 -3.45
C ASN A 17 -11.34 0.98 -2.22
N GLU A 18 -11.82 -0.25 -2.41
CA GLU A 18 -11.91 -1.29 -1.37
C GLU A 18 -10.84 -2.37 -1.56
N MET A 19 -9.99 -2.24 -2.57
CA MET A 19 -8.87 -3.14 -2.82
C MET A 19 -7.62 -2.60 -2.12
N SER A 20 -6.91 -3.48 -1.43
CA SER A 20 -5.60 -3.15 -0.83
C SER A 20 -4.51 -3.32 -1.88
N ASP A 21 -3.62 -2.33 -2.01
CA ASP A 21 -2.43 -2.43 -2.87
C ASP A 21 -1.37 -3.40 -2.30
N LYS A 22 -1.46 -3.71 -1.00
CA LYS A 22 -0.59 -4.67 -0.33
C LYS A 22 -1.17 -6.09 -0.46
N VAL A 23 -0.31 -7.03 -0.85
CA VAL A 23 -0.65 -8.42 -1.23
C VAL A 23 -1.27 -9.24 -0.07
N HIS A 24 -1.03 -8.87 1.19
CA HIS A 24 -1.61 -9.54 2.38
C HIS A 24 -1.90 -8.53 3.51
N ALA A 25 -2.73 -7.53 3.26
CA ALA A 25 -3.08 -6.55 4.29
C ALA A 25 -4.60 -6.39 4.47
N THR A 26 -4.99 -5.98 5.67
CA THR A 26 -6.36 -5.60 6.00
C THR A 26 -6.53 -4.10 5.81
N LEU A 27 -7.51 -3.70 4.98
CA LEU A 27 -7.84 -2.30 4.76
C LEU A 27 -8.82 -1.83 5.85
N PHE A 28 -8.35 -0.97 6.75
CA PHE A 28 -9.21 -0.29 7.72
C PHE A 28 -9.80 0.98 7.09
N LYS A 29 -11.08 1.25 7.36
CA LYS A 29 -11.79 2.44 6.87
C LYS A 29 -12.59 3.09 8.00
N ASP A 30 -12.51 4.41 8.08
CA ASP A 30 -13.26 5.21 9.05
C ASP A 30 -14.78 5.05 8.88
N ARG A 31 -15.50 5.09 10.00
CA ARG A 31 -16.97 5.10 10.01
C ARG A 31 -17.51 6.43 9.50
N ALA A 32 -18.66 6.39 8.84
CA ALA A 32 -19.30 7.60 8.31
C ALA A 32 -19.55 8.62 9.44
N GLY A 33 -19.01 9.83 9.30
CA GLY A 33 -19.15 10.93 10.26
C GLY A 33 -18.06 11.01 11.33
N LEU A 34 -17.18 10.00 11.46
CA LEU A 34 -16.00 10.05 12.31
C LEU A 34 -14.75 10.11 11.44
N LYS A 35 -13.91 11.11 11.67
CA LYS A 35 -12.58 11.21 11.04
C LYS A 35 -11.55 10.63 11.99
N ASP A 36 -10.57 9.92 11.46
CA ASP A 36 -9.42 9.37 12.19
C ASP A 36 -9.80 8.36 13.30
N ASP A 37 -10.85 7.59 13.06
CA ASP A 37 -11.29 6.46 13.90
C ASP A 37 -10.38 5.24 13.72
N THR A 38 -9.76 5.11 12.55
CA THR A 38 -8.82 4.02 12.23
C THR A 38 -7.36 4.43 12.41
N ILE A 39 -6.56 3.52 12.98
CA ILE A 39 -5.12 3.70 13.14
C ILE A 39 -4.47 3.53 11.76
N LYS A 40 -4.05 4.65 11.16
CA LYS A 40 -3.29 4.65 9.92
C LYS A 40 -1.83 4.31 10.23
N GLU A 41 -1.22 3.48 9.39
CA GLU A 41 0.21 3.20 9.52
C GLU A 41 1.00 4.51 9.33
N PRO A 42 1.94 4.83 10.24
CA PRO A 42 2.77 6.02 10.09
C PRO A 42 3.69 5.85 8.87
N VAL A 43 3.71 6.87 8.00
CA VAL A 43 4.65 6.91 6.88
C VAL A 43 6.06 7.00 7.46
N THR A 44 6.90 5.99 7.20
CA THR A 44 8.27 5.98 7.73
C THR A 44 9.21 6.70 6.75
N VAL A 45 10.28 7.33 7.26
CA VAL A 45 11.31 7.98 6.42
C VAL A 45 11.87 7.04 5.34
N LYS A 46 11.97 5.75 5.66
CA LYS A 46 12.36 4.70 4.71
C LYS A 46 11.40 4.57 3.53
N ASP A 47 10.10 4.72 3.76
CA ASP A 47 9.09 4.63 2.70
C ASP A 47 9.20 5.81 1.74
N VAL A 48 9.41 7.02 2.30
CA VAL A 48 9.67 8.23 1.51
C VAL A 48 10.94 8.09 0.68
N ILE A 49 12.03 7.58 1.26
CA ILE A 49 13.28 7.34 0.52
C ILE A 49 13.07 6.31 -0.60
N ARG A 50 12.27 5.27 -0.36
CA ARG A 50 11.99 4.22 -1.35
C ARG A 50 11.13 4.72 -2.51
N GLU A 51 10.24 5.67 -2.24
CA GLU A 51 9.41 6.31 -3.26
C GLU A 51 10.21 7.35 -4.07
N LEU A 52 11.10 8.09 -3.42
CA LEU A 52 11.94 9.11 -4.05
C LEU A 52 13.12 8.53 -4.84
N VAL A 53 13.76 7.48 -4.33
CA VAL A 53 14.97 6.89 -4.91
C VAL A 53 14.62 5.57 -5.60
N PRO A 54 14.64 5.53 -6.94
CA PRO A 54 14.47 4.29 -7.68
C PRO A 54 15.42 3.18 -7.21
N PRO A 55 14.97 1.92 -7.19
CA PRO A 55 15.76 0.79 -6.69
C PRO A 55 17.06 0.58 -7.49
N VAL A 56 17.13 1.07 -8.74
CA VAL A 56 18.32 1.02 -9.57
C VAL A 56 19.48 1.83 -8.97
N LEU A 57 19.18 3.03 -8.44
CA LEU A 57 20.20 3.89 -7.82
C LEU A 57 20.69 3.30 -6.50
N PHE A 58 19.78 2.75 -5.70
CA PHE A 58 20.14 2.09 -4.44
C PHE A 58 21.04 0.86 -4.68
N LYS A 59 20.74 0.05 -5.70
CA LYS A 59 21.57 -1.10 -6.11
C LYS A 59 22.95 -0.66 -6.61
N ALA A 60 23.03 0.45 -7.35
CA ALA A 60 24.30 0.99 -7.80
C ALA A 60 25.16 1.46 -6.61
N ALA A 61 24.59 2.26 -5.70
CA ALA A 61 25.29 2.76 -4.51
C ALA A 61 25.87 1.62 -3.66
N ASN A 62 25.07 0.59 -3.35
CA ASN A 62 25.55 -0.58 -2.60
C ASN A 62 26.68 -1.35 -3.32
N LYS A 63 26.64 -1.41 -4.66
CA LYS A 63 27.71 -2.07 -5.44
C LYS A 63 29.04 -1.32 -5.34
N TYR A 64 29.01 0.01 -5.28
CA TYR A 64 30.23 0.82 -5.12
C TYR A 64 30.73 0.82 -3.67
N LEU A 65 29.84 0.85 -2.68
CA LEU A 65 30.19 0.72 -1.26
C LEU A 65 30.93 -0.60 -0.96
N ASN A 66 30.36 -1.74 -1.39
CA ASN A 66 30.99 -3.05 -1.17
C ASN A 66 32.30 -3.25 -1.95
N LYS A 67 32.52 -2.45 -3.01
CA LYS A 67 33.76 -2.47 -3.78
C LYS A 67 34.85 -1.60 -3.15
N ALA A 68 34.48 -0.62 -2.32
CA ALA A 68 35.43 0.22 -1.59
C ALA A 68 35.98 -0.45 -0.31
N GLU A 69 35.31 -1.51 0.17
CA GLU A 69 35.76 -2.32 1.31
C GLU A 69 36.68 -3.51 0.94
N GLN A 70 36.93 -3.75 -0.36
CA GLN A 70 37.81 -4.81 -0.89
C GLN A 70 39.17 -4.29 -1.31
#